data_AF-A0A4Q5MV76-F1
#
_entry.id   AF-A0A4Q5MV76-F1
#
_cell.length_a   1.000
_cell.length_b   1.000
_cell.length_c   1.000
_cell.angle_alpha   90.00
_cell.angle_beta   90.00
_cell.angle_gamma   90.00
#
_symmetry.space_group_name_H-M   'P 1'
#
loop_
_entity.id
_entity.type
_entity.pdbx_description
1 polymer ?
#
loop_
_entity_poly.entity_id
_entity_poly.type
_entity_poly.pdbx_seq_one_letter_code
_entity_poly.pdbx_strand_id
1 'polypeptide(L)'
;MQDDGSVVLTWTVPAASTPGAGVPSSGATSDPLGSTPGTTAPVPRRLAAVLAAPPGLRFEARSDRSVAVLGSGPDVVGALPRVVVVDDTGAPLVADLVVRATDPGLLDVLVDPGPAGSAALTFGATPLVSADWGEREGGRSLAVVPASWVRAGSVAALDALWSALVVVAPDADSTSMHDQLTCHALGAPTKDSWNLEPWRPEVDVLTLLAARCNP
;
A
#
# COMPACT_ATOMS: atom_id res chain seq x y z
N MET A 1 21.67 -3.88 -7.16
CA MET A 1 20.30 -3.35 -7.01
C MET A 1 19.81 -3.13 -8.44
N GLN A 2 18.91 -4.00 -8.93
CA GLN A 2 18.31 -3.81 -10.24
C GLN A 2 17.37 -2.60 -10.13
N ASP A 3 17.41 -1.69 -11.10
CA ASP A 3 16.47 -0.58 -11.18
C ASP A 3 15.07 -1.16 -11.36
N ASP A 4 14.26 -1.13 -10.30
CA ASP A 4 12.91 -1.69 -10.30
C ASP A 4 11.86 -0.66 -10.73
N GLY A 5 12.32 0.47 -11.31
CA GLY A 5 11.48 1.54 -11.83
C GLY A 5 10.72 2.30 -10.74
N SER A 6 11.07 2.11 -9.46
CA SER A 6 10.46 2.85 -8.36
C SER A 6 11.18 4.16 -8.07
N VAL A 7 10.41 5.16 -7.65
CA VAL A 7 10.88 6.47 -7.20
C VAL A 7 10.53 6.61 -5.73
N VAL A 8 11.51 6.96 -4.90
CA VAL A 8 11.29 7.20 -3.47
C VAL A 8 11.35 8.70 -3.19
N LEU A 9 10.24 9.25 -2.71
CA LEU A 9 10.14 10.62 -2.21
C LEU A 9 10.38 10.60 -0.70
N THR A 10 11.35 11.37 -0.22
CA THR A 10 11.66 11.50 1.21
C THR A 10 11.51 12.93 1.69
N TRP A 11 10.99 13.09 2.91
CA TRP A 11 10.86 14.40 3.56
C TRP A 11 10.86 14.27 5.09
N THR A 12 11.10 15.38 5.78
CA THR A 12 11.09 15.45 7.24
C THR A 12 9.69 15.74 7.76
N VAL A 13 9.27 15.01 8.79
CA VAL A 13 8.03 15.24 9.54
C VAL A 13 8.38 15.95 10.85
N PRO A 14 7.93 17.20 11.07
CA PRO A 14 8.21 17.91 12.31
C PRO A 14 7.41 17.32 13.49
N ALA A 15 7.99 17.40 14.69
CA ALA A 15 7.32 16.98 15.92
C ALA A 15 5.99 17.71 16.14
N ALA A 16 5.02 17.03 16.76
CA ALA A 16 3.77 17.65 17.12
C ALA A 16 4.00 18.84 18.08
N SER A 17 3.63 20.05 17.63
CA SER A 17 3.55 21.21 18.51
C SER A 17 2.50 20.93 19.58
N THR A 18 2.87 21.00 20.86
CA THR A 18 1.91 20.97 21.97
C THR A 18 0.92 22.11 21.75
N PRO A 19 -0.41 21.87 21.79
CA PRO A 19 -1.37 22.97 21.83
C PRO A 19 -0.96 23.87 22.98
N GLY A 20 -0.76 25.16 22.70
CA GLY A 20 -0.34 26.12 23.71
C GLY A 20 -1.22 25.97 24.94
N ALA A 21 -0.60 25.77 26.11
CA ALA A 21 -1.30 25.82 27.38
C ALA A 21 -2.16 27.09 27.37
N GLY A 22 -3.48 26.90 27.43
CA GLY A 22 -4.42 28.01 27.44
C GLY A 22 -4.00 29.02 28.49
N VAL A 23 -4.11 30.30 28.14
CA VAL A 23 -4.03 31.41 29.09
C VAL A 23 -4.80 31.03 30.36
N PRO A 24 -4.22 31.12 31.57
CA PRO A 24 -4.95 30.74 32.77
C PRO A 24 -6.12 31.70 32.95
N SER A 25 -7.36 31.25 32.68
CA SER A 25 -8.54 31.97 33.11
C SER A 25 -8.60 31.85 34.63
N SER A 26 -8.35 32.96 35.31
CA SER A 26 -8.52 33.04 36.75
C SER A 26 -10.00 32.86 37.10
N GLY A 27 -10.30 31.87 37.92
CA GLY A 27 -11.52 31.80 38.72
C GLY A 27 -12.51 30.70 38.33
N ALA A 28 -12.55 29.62 39.12
CA ALA A 28 -13.78 29.08 39.71
C ALA A 28 -13.43 27.98 40.72
N THR A 29 -14.14 28.02 41.84
CA THR A 29 -14.03 27.16 43.03
C THR A 29 -14.36 25.69 42.75
N SER A 30 -13.68 24.81 43.49
CA SER A 30 -13.77 23.35 43.48
C SER A 30 -15.15 22.80 43.86
N ASP A 31 -15.63 21.83 43.08
CA ASP A 31 -16.77 20.95 43.40
C ASP A 31 -16.29 19.47 43.26
N PRO A 32 -16.47 18.58 44.25
CA PRO A 32 -15.91 17.23 44.22
C PRO A 32 -16.98 16.19 43.87
N LEU A 33 -17.23 15.94 42.59
CA LEU A 33 -18.00 14.77 42.15
C LEU A 33 -17.41 14.17 40.87
N GLY A 34 -16.82 12.97 41.04
CA GLY A 34 -16.61 11.90 40.06
C GLY A 34 -16.34 12.27 38.59
N SER A 35 -15.07 12.43 38.24
CA SER A 35 -14.64 12.41 36.84
C SER A 35 -14.64 10.96 36.32
N THR A 36 -15.60 10.60 35.46
CA THR A 36 -15.42 9.50 34.51
C THR A 36 -14.13 9.72 33.71
N PRO A 37 -13.35 8.67 33.38
CA PRO A 37 -12.22 8.82 32.47
C PRO A 37 -12.75 9.36 31.14
N GLY A 38 -12.42 10.61 30.83
CA GLY A 38 -12.77 11.20 29.55
C GLY A 38 -12.13 10.38 28.44
N THR A 39 -12.93 9.93 27.48
CA THR A 39 -12.42 9.45 26.19
C THR A 39 -11.58 10.59 25.63
N THR A 40 -10.25 10.44 25.64
CA THR A 40 -9.36 11.39 24.99
C THR A 40 -9.79 11.47 23.52
N ALA A 41 -10.26 12.63 23.09
CA ALA A 41 -10.62 12.84 21.69
C ALA A 41 -9.40 12.49 20.83
N PRO A 42 -9.57 11.73 19.72
CA PRO A 42 -8.46 11.41 18.85
C PRO A 42 -7.81 12.71 18.38
N VAL A 43 -6.50 12.84 18.58
CA VAL A 43 -5.75 14.00 18.13
C VAL A 43 -5.77 13.98 16.60
N PRO A 44 -6.15 15.09 15.93
CA PRO A 44 -6.26 15.09 14.47
C PRO A 44 -4.90 14.89 13.82
N ARG A 45 -4.90 14.09 12.74
CA ARG A 45 -3.74 13.88 11.87
C ARG A 45 -3.30 15.18 11.21
N ARG A 46 -2.01 15.29 10.91
CA ARG A 46 -1.43 16.47 10.26
C ARG A 46 -1.20 16.21 8.77
N LEU A 47 -1.53 17.19 7.94
CA LEU A 47 -1.18 17.17 6.52
C LEU A 47 0.32 17.42 6.37
N ALA A 48 1.04 16.41 5.89
CA ALA A 48 2.49 16.47 5.69
C ALA A 48 2.88 16.88 4.27
N ALA A 49 2.16 16.36 3.27
CA ALA A 49 2.38 16.67 1.86
C ALA A 49 1.08 16.55 1.06
N VAL A 50 1.05 17.23 -0.09
CA VAL A 50 0.01 17.08 -1.11
C VAL A 50 0.71 16.71 -2.41
N LEU A 51 0.31 15.61 -3.03
CA LEU A 51 0.84 15.14 -4.29
C LEU A 51 -0.22 15.29 -5.37
N ALA A 52 0.18 15.81 -6.53
CA ALA A 52 -0.68 15.90 -7.69
C ALA A 52 -0.36 14.76 -8.67
N ALA A 53 -1.41 14.11 -9.15
CA ALA A 53 -1.31 13.15 -10.24
C ALA A 53 -0.87 13.89 -11.51
N PRO A 54 0.01 13.28 -12.33
CA PRO A 54 0.27 13.78 -13.67
C PRO A 54 -1.02 13.91 -14.50
N PRO A 55 -1.05 14.80 -15.51
CA PRO A 55 -2.23 14.96 -16.37
C PRO A 55 -2.70 13.63 -16.96
N GLY A 56 -4.00 13.35 -16.84
CA GLY A 56 -4.62 12.11 -17.33
C GLY A 56 -4.53 10.91 -16.39
N LEU A 57 -3.86 11.07 -15.23
CA LEU A 57 -3.84 10.07 -14.16
C LEU A 57 -4.72 10.50 -12.99
N ARG A 58 -5.18 9.53 -12.22
CA ARG A 58 -5.92 9.75 -10.97
C ARG A 58 -5.48 8.76 -9.89
N PHE A 59 -5.69 9.14 -8.65
CA PHE A 59 -5.44 8.28 -7.50
C PHE A 59 -6.73 7.60 -7.04
N GLU A 60 -6.61 6.34 -6.59
CA GLU A 60 -7.70 5.61 -5.95
C GLU A 60 -7.19 4.88 -4.71
N ALA A 61 -7.75 5.22 -3.55
CA ALA A 61 -7.36 4.58 -2.29
C ALA A 61 -7.90 3.14 -2.21
N ARG A 62 -7.08 2.23 -1.70
CA ARG A 62 -7.44 0.85 -1.41
C ARG A 62 -7.76 0.65 0.07
N SER A 63 -8.46 -0.43 0.39
CA SER A 63 -8.86 -0.77 1.77
C SER A 63 -7.66 -0.98 2.70
N ASP A 64 -6.51 -1.37 2.16
CA ASP A 64 -5.27 -1.51 2.89
C ASP A 64 -4.46 -0.21 2.98
N ARG A 65 -5.03 0.95 2.64
CA ARG A 65 -4.35 2.27 2.66
C ARG A 65 -3.19 2.42 1.68
N SER A 66 -3.07 1.51 0.71
CA SER A 66 -2.30 1.77 -0.50
C SER A 66 -3.12 2.60 -1.50
N VAL A 67 -2.48 3.14 -2.52
CA VAL A 67 -3.14 3.96 -3.54
C VAL A 67 -2.78 3.43 -4.92
N ALA A 68 -3.80 3.07 -5.70
CA ALA A 68 -3.63 2.76 -7.11
C ALA A 68 -3.55 4.06 -7.92
N VAL A 69 -2.70 4.06 -8.95
CA VAL A 69 -2.63 5.12 -9.95
C VAL A 69 -3.27 4.61 -11.22
N LEU A 70 -4.34 5.26 -11.63
CA LEU A 70 -5.17 4.83 -12.74
C LEU A 70 -4.95 5.74 -13.93
N GLY A 71 -4.95 5.15 -15.13
CA GLY A 71 -4.93 5.88 -16.39
C GLY A 71 -6.25 6.58 -16.69
N SER A 72 -6.52 6.84 -17.97
CA SER A 72 -7.82 7.33 -18.44
C SER A 72 -8.94 6.28 -18.37
N GLY A 73 -8.57 4.99 -18.28
CA GLY A 73 -9.48 3.85 -18.15
C GLY A 73 -9.54 3.26 -16.72
N PRO A 74 -10.02 2.01 -16.57
CA PRO A 74 -9.97 1.28 -15.31
C PRO A 74 -8.57 0.74 -14.98
N ASP A 75 -7.64 0.77 -15.93
CA ASP A 75 -6.33 0.14 -15.82
C ASP A 75 -5.45 0.79 -14.74
N VAL A 76 -4.82 -0.04 -13.92
CA VAL A 76 -3.81 0.38 -12.93
C VAL A 76 -2.46 0.48 -13.62
N VAL A 77 -1.93 1.70 -13.72
CA VAL A 77 -0.65 2.01 -14.40
C VAL A 77 0.52 2.18 -13.43
N GLY A 78 0.23 2.14 -12.12
CA GLY A 78 1.22 2.24 -11.06
C GLY A 78 0.55 2.23 -9.71
N ALA A 79 1.35 2.25 -8.65
CA ALA A 79 0.83 2.26 -7.30
C ALA A 79 1.79 2.91 -6.32
N LEU A 80 1.20 3.37 -5.22
CA LEU A 80 1.88 3.78 -4.02
C LEU A 80 1.55 2.75 -2.93
N PRO A 81 2.49 1.89 -2.49
CA PRO A 81 2.29 1.07 -1.31
C PRO A 81 2.12 1.96 -0.07
N ARG A 82 1.83 1.35 1.08
CA ARG A 82 1.70 2.09 2.35
C ARG A 82 2.93 2.98 2.59
N VAL A 83 2.68 4.21 3.03
CA VAL A 83 3.74 5.11 3.48
C VAL A 83 4.45 4.48 4.66
N VAL A 84 5.77 4.44 4.58
CA VAL A 84 6.61 4.11 5.72
C VAL A 84 7.12 5.43 6.30
N VAL A 85 6.60 5.80 7.46
CA VAL A 85 7.19 6.86 8.26
C VAL A 85 7.99 6.21 9.36
N VAL A 86 9.19 6.69 9.63
CA VAL A 86 9.99 6.27 10.77
C VAL A 86 10.35 7.48 11.62
N ASP A 87 10.33 7.34 12.93
CA ASP A 87 10.87 8.34 13.83
C ASP A 87 12.41 8.34 13.82
N ASP A 88 13.02 9.26 14.56
CA ASP A 88 14.48 9.36 14.66
C ASP A 88 15.16 8.12 15.27
N THR A 89 14.39 7.23 15.93
CA THR A 89 14.88 5.94 16.45
C THR A 89 14.75 4.80 15.44
N GLY A 90 14.14 5.07 14.28
CA GLY A 90 13.82 4.09 13.25
C GLY A 90 12.52 3.33 13.51
N ALA A 91 11.72 3.72 14.52
CA ALA A 91 10.46 3.06 14.81
C ALA A 91 9.36 3.54 13.83
N PRO A 92 8.52 2.64 13.31
CA PRO A 92 7.49 3.01 12.35
C PRO A 92 6.41 3.90 12.98
N LEU A 93 6.12 5.02 12.33
CA LEU A 93 4.98 5.89 12.59
C LEU A 93 3.84 5.54 11.63
N VAL A 94 2.61 5.73 12.10
CA VAL A 94 1.41 5.51 11.27
C VAL A 94 1.17 6.75 10.40
N ALA A 95 1.14 6.53 9.09
CA ALA A 95 0.71 7.52 8.12
C ALA A 95 -0.36 6.92 7.21
N ASP A 96 -1.28 7.77 6.76
CA ASP A 96 -2.30 7.44 5.78
C ASP A 96 -2.12 8.25 4.52
N LEU A 97 -2.40 7.58 3.41
CA LEU A 97 -2.59 8.17 2.11
C LEU A 97 -4.09 8.38 1.90
N VAL A 98 -4.51 9.64 1.78
CA VAL A 98 -5.92 10.00 1.62
C VAL A 98 -6.10 10.71 0.29
N VAL A 99 -6.77 10.05 -0.65
CA VAL A 99 -7.18 10.69 -1.91
C VAL A 99 -8.24 11.74 -1.59
N ARG A 100 -8.04 12.98 -2.05
CA ARG A 100 -9.03 14.03 -1.86
C ARG A 100 -10.26 13.72 -2.70
N ALA A 101 -11.37 13.43 -2.03
CA ALA A 101 -12.62 13.09 -2.71
C ALA A 101 -13.12 14.21 -3.67
N THR A 102 -12.78 15.46 -3.40
CA THR A 102 -13.16 16.61 -4.25
C THR A 102 -12.32 16.75 -5.52
N ASP A 103 -11.14 16.14 -5.55
CA ASP A 103 -10.24 16.15 -6.70
C ASP A 103 -9.40 14.86 -6.66
N PRO A 104 -9.79 13.81 -7.41
CA PRO A 104 -9.07 12.53 -7.39
C PRO A 104 -7.66 12.64 -7.99
N GLY A 105 -7.28 13.79 -8.55
CA GLY A 105 -5.90 14.10 -8.92
C GLY A 105 -5.02 14.53 -7.76
N LEU A 106 -5.56 14.72 -6.54
CA LEU A 106 -4.79 15.13 -5.37
C LEU A 106 -4.77 14.04 -4.28
N LEU A 107 -3.57 13.76 -3.78
CA LEU A 107 -3.32 12.83 -2.70
C LEU A 107 -2.73 13.55 -1.50
N ASP A 108 -3.43 13.51 -0.37
CA ASP A 108 -2.94 13.99 0.92
C ASP A 108 -2.15 12.89 1.62
N VAL A 109 -0.97 13.25 2.10
CA VAL A 109 -0.20 12.41 3.02
C VAL A 109 -0.46 12.92 4.43
N LEU A 110 -1.21 12.14 5.21
CA LEU A 110 -1.58 12.46 6.58
C LEU A 110 -0.73 11.63 7.55
N VAL A 111 -0.11 12.28 8.53
CA VAL A 111 0.71 11.59 9.53
C VAL A 111 0.06 11.73 10.90
N ASP A 112 0.01 10.63 11.66
CA ASP A 112 -0.43 10.68 13.05
C ASP A 112 0.53 11.58 13.87
N PRO A 113 0.02 12.38 14.82
CA PRO A 113 0.87 13.23 15.65
C PRO A 113 1.84 12.37 16.47
N GLY A 114 3.13 12.72 16.40
CA GLY A 114 4.20 11.96 17.02
C GLY A 114 5.49 12.76 17.17
N PRO A 115 6.60 12.09 17.56
CA PRO A 115 7.93 12.69 17.54
C PRO A 115 8.31 13.13 16.11
N ALA A 116 9.38 13.91 15.99
CA ALA A 116 9.95 14.18 14.69
C ALA A 116 10.41 12.88 14.02
N GLY A 117 10.40 12.86 12.69
CA GLY A 117 10.81 11.69 11.93
C GLY A 117 11.03 11.99 10.46
N SER A 118 11.29 10.92 9.71
CA SER A 118 11.42 10.94 8.25
C SER A 118 10.34 10.08 7.63
N ALA A 119 9.68 10.61 6.61
CA ALA A 119 8.70 9.88 5.83
C ALA A 119 9.29 9.54 4.46
N ALA A 120 9.02 8.31 4.01
CA ALA A 120 9.35 7.83 2.68
C ALA A 120 8.09 7.31 2.00
N LEU A 121 7.87 7.78 0.77
CA LEU A 121 6.83 7.30 -0.11
C LEU A 121 7.48 6.70 -1.35
N THR A 122 7.22 5.43 -1.58
CA THR A 122 7.62 4.76 -2.82
C THR A 122 6.49 4.90 -3.84
N PHE A 123 6.84 5.26 -5.07
CA PHE A 123 5.97 5.20 -6.23
C PHE A 123 6.56 4.21 -7.23
N GLY A 124 5.76 3.26 -7.72
CA GLY A 124 6.21 2.29 -8.72
C GLY A 124 5.29 2.29 -9.94
N ALA A 125 5.90 2.38 -11.14
CA ALA A 125 5.18 2.32 -12.42
C ALA A 125 5.47 1.03 -13.22
N THR A 126 6.54 0.31 -12.88
CA THR A 126 6.92 -0.95 -13.53
C THR A 126 6.78 -2.09 -12.54
N PRO A 127 5.59 -2.71 -12.41
CA PRO A 127 5.35 -3.73 -11.37
C PRO A 127 5.89 -5.11 -11.75
N LEU A 128 6.07 -5.38 -13.03
CA LEU A 128 6.50 -6.66 -13.58
C LEU A 128 7.93 -6.58 -14.12
N VAL A 129 8.82 -7.44 -13.64
CA VAL A 129 10.18 -7.57 -14.16
C VAL A 129 10.21 -8.60 -15.31
N SER A 130 9.63 -9.79 -15.11
CA SER A 130 9.46 -10.78 -16.17
C SER A 130 8.26 -11.71 -15.92
N ALA A 131 7.77 -12.32 -17.00
CA ALA A 131 6.74 -13.34 -16.98
C ALA A 131 7.03 -14.37 -18.08
N ASP A 132 7.47 -15.56 -17.69
CA ASP A 132 8.01 -16.56 -18.62
C ASP A 132 7.23 -17.88 -18.51
N TRP A 133 6.62 -18.31 -19.62
CA TRP A 133 5.96 -19.61 -19.70
C TRP A 133 6.98 -20.74 -19.79
N GLY A 134 6.71 -21.85 -19.11
CA GLY A 134 7.47 -23.09 -19.22
C GLY A 134 6.71 -24.28 -18.63
N GLU A 135 7.43 -25.37 -18.41
CA GLU A 135 6.91 -26.59 -17.76
C GLU A 135 7.52 -26.74 -16.36
N ARG A 136 6.69 -27.11 -15.39
CA ARG A 136 7.08 -27.43 -14.00
C ARG A 136 6.42 -28.74 -13.58
N GLU A 137 6.55 -29.12 -12.30
CA GLU A 137 6.27 -30.48 -11.78
C GLU A 137 4.91 -31.08 -12.19
N GLY A 138 3.88 -30.26 -12.48
CA GLY A 138 2.56 -30.73 -12.94
C GLY A 138 2.08 -30.21 -14.30
N GLY A 139 2.89 -29.43 -15.03
CA GLY A 139 2.53 -28.95 -16.37
C GLY A 139 2.93 -27.50 -16.64
N ARG A 140 2.22 -26.89 -17.60
CA ARG A 140 2.41 -25.50 -18.02
C ARG A 140 2.34 -24.56 -16.81
N SER A 141 3.31 -23.67 -16.69
CA SER A 141 3.48 -22.74 -15.56
C SER A 141 4.02 -21.41 -16.06
N LEU A 142 3.50 -20.30 -15.54
CA LEU A 142 3.99 -18.95 -15.77
C LEU A 142 4.85 -18.51 -14.59
N ALA A 143 6.16 -18.38 -14.78
CA ALA A 143 7.05 -17.85 -13.75
C ALA A 143 7.00 -16.32 -13.78
N VAL A 144 6.43 -15.72 -12.73
CA VAL A 144 6.28 -14.27 -12.57
C VAL A 144 7.36 -13.74 -11.64
N VAL A 145 8.12 -12.75 -12.09
CA VAL A 145 9.09 -12.00 -11.27
C VAL A 145 8.56 -10.58 -11.08
N PRO A 146 8.03 -10.24 -9.89
CA PRO A 146 7.59 -8.89 -9.58
C PRO A 146 8.76 -7.96 -9.22
N ALA A 147 8.55 -6.67 -9.41
CA ALA A 147 9.43 -5.61 -8.92
C ALA A 147 9.50 -5.61 -7.38
N SER A 148 10.58 -5.07 -6.80
CA SER A 148 10.82 -5.19 -5.35
C SER A 148 9.77 -4.45 -4.53
N TRP A 149 9.32 -3.29 -5.00
CA TRP A 149 8.26 -2.50 -4.36
C TRP A 149 6.90 -3.21 -4.35
N VAL A 150 6.64 -4.17 -5.26
CA VAL A 150 5.41 -4.97 -5.26
C VAL A 150 5.44 -6.02 -4.15
N ARG A 151 6.61 -6.59 -3.86
CA ARG A 151 6.82 -7.60 -2.81
C ARG A 151 6.56 -7.06 -1.40
N ALA A 152 6.53 -5.74 -1.23
CA ALA A 152 6.13 -5.10 0.02
C ALA A 152 4.67 -5.40 0.41
N GLY A 153 3.86 -5.93 -0.51
CA GLY A 153 2.57 -6.55 -0.21
C GLY A 153 1.46 -5.55 0.06
N SER A 154 1.04 -4.83 -0.99
CA SER A 154 -0.16 -3.97 -0.93
C SER A 154 -1.14 -4.28 -2.06
N VAL A 155 -2.42 -4.04 -1.81
CA VAL A 155 -3.51 -4.26 -2.77
C VAL A 155 -3.24 -3.48 -4.06
N ALA A 156 -2.91 -2.19 -3.98
CA ALA A 156 -2.63 -1.39 -5.17
C ALA A 156 -1.43 -1.91 -5.97
N ALA A 157 -0.37 -2.38 -5.29
CA ALA A 157 0.79 -2.92 -5.97
C ALA A 157 0.49 -4.25 -6.68
N LEU A 158 -0.35 -5.08 -6.07
CA LEU A 158 -0.82 -6.33 -6.67
C LEU A 158 -1.73 -6.07 -7.87
N ASP A 159 -2.65 -5.09 -7.77
CA ASP A 159 -3.50 -4.69 -8.91
C ASP A 159 -2.66 -4.20 -10.09
N ALA A 160 -1.61 -3.41 -9.83
CA ALA A 160 -0.67 -2.95 -10.86
C ALA A 160 0.07 -4.13 -11.50
N LEU A 161 0.55 -5.08 -10.70
CA LEU A 161 1.21 -6.29 -11.19
C LEU A 161 0.28 -7.12 -12.06
N TRP A 162 -0.95 -7.37 -11.61
CA TRP A 162 -1.93 -8.14 -12.38
C TRP A 162 -2.24 -7.45 -13.71
N SER A 163 -2.49 -6.14 -13.68
CA SER A 163 -2.77 -5.34 -14.89
C SER A 163 -1.63 -5.44 -15.91
N ALA A 164 -0.36 -5.37 -15.46
CA ALA A 164 0.78 -5.55 -16.34
C ALA A 164 0.94 -7.00 -16.83
N LEU A 165 0.66 -7.98 -15.96
CA LEU A 165 0.81 -9.40 -16.26
C LEU A 165 -0.14 -9.84 -17.37
N VAL A 166 -1.43 -9.50 -17.29
CA VAL A 166 -2.42 -9.91 -18.30
C VAL A 166 -2.20 -9.24 -19.65
N VAL A 167 -1.51 -8.10 -19.69
CA VAL A 167 -1.08 -7.46 -20.96
C VAL A 167 0.00 -8.30 -21.66
N VAL A 168 0.98 -8.81 -20.92
CA VAL A 168 2.09 -9.58 -21.51
C VAL A 168 1.79 -11.07 -21.65
N ALA A 169 0.90 -11.61 -20.82
CA ALA A 169 0.49 -13.00 -20.78
C ALA A 169 -1.04 -13.10 -20.69
N PRO A 170 -1.78 -12.79 -21.76
CA PRO A 170 -3.25 -12.76 -21.74
C PRO A 170 -3.88 -14.11 -21.38
N ASP A 171 -3.21 -15.22 -21.69
CA ASP A 171 -3.62 -16.57 -21.27
C ASP A 171 -3.71 -16.76 -19.74
N ALA A 172 -3.09 -15.86 -18.96
CA ALA A 172 -3.14 -15.89 -17.51
C ALA A 172 -4.43 -15.27 -16.95
N ASP A 173 -5.25 -14.57 -17.75
CA ASP A 173 -6.44 -13.83 -17.29
C ASP A 173 -7.59 -14.77 -16.87
N SER A 174 -7.45 -15.33 -15.66
CA SER A 174 -8.42 -16.19 -15.02
C SER A 174 -8.41 -15.98 -13.51
N THR A 175 -9.55 -16.18 -12.86
CA THR A 175 -9.69 -16.05 -11.40
C THR A 175 -8.68 -16.93 -10.65
N SER A 176 -8.50 -18.20 -11.06
CA SER A 176 -7.53 -19.10 -10.42
C SER A 176 -6.09 -18.57 -10.46
N MET A 177 -5.65 -18.02 -11.60
CA MET A 177 -4.30 -17.47 -11.74
C MET A 177 -4.12 -16.18 -10.93
N HIS A 178 -5.15 -15.33 -10.88
CA HIS A 178 -5.16 -14.12 -10.05
C HIS A 178 -5.07 -14.47 -8.55
N ASP A 179 -5.83 -15.47 -8.12
CA ASP A 179 -5.84 -15.92 -6.74
C ASP A 179 -4.50 -16.54 -6.34
N GLN A 180 -3.90 -17.35 -7.21
CA GLN A 180 -2.53 -17.86 -7.03
C GLN A 180 -1.51 -16.72 -6.86
N LEU A 181 -1.58 -15.69 -7.71
CA LEU A 181 -0.70 -14.52 -7.63
C LEU A 181 -0.87 -13.79 -6.29
N THR A 182 -2.13 -13.55 -5.90
CA THR A 182 -2.49 -12.94 -4.62
C THR A 182 -1.92 -13.72 -3.44
N CYS A 183 -2.06 -15.04 -3.46
CA CYS A 183 -1.55 -15.90 -2.40
C CYS A 183 -0.03 -15.86 -2.34
N HIS A 184 0.67 -15.89 -3.48
CA HIS A 184 2.12 -15.78 -3.50
C HIS A 184 2.64 -14.45 -2.93
N ALA A 185 1.96 -13.33 -3.24
CA ALA A 185 2.29 -12.04 -2.66
C ALA A 185 2.16 -12.03 -1.13
N LEU A 186 1.20 -12.75 -0.56
CA LEU A 186 0.97 -12.84 0.89
C LEU A 186 1.87 -13.86 1.59
N GLY A 187 1.98 -15.07 1.05
CA GLY A 187 2.58 -16.22 1.71
C GLY A 187 4.01 -16.55 1.27
N ALA A 188 4.48 -15.97 0.16
CA ALA A 188 5.80 -16.24 -0.39
C ALA A 188 6.49 -14.99 -1.00
N PRO A 189 6.45 -13.81 -0.34
CA PRO A 189 6.90 -12.55 -0.94
C PRO A 189 8.39 -12.54 -1.31
N THR A 190 9.20 -13.34 -0.62
CA THR A 190 10.66 -13.40 -0.77
C THR A 190 11.15 -14.41 -1.83
N LYS A 191 10.26 -15.22 -2.43
CA LYS A 191 10.66 -16.14 -3.50
C LYS A 191 11.08 -15.38 -4.75
N ASP A 192 12.14 -15.81 -5.41
CA ASP A 192 12.64 -15.16 -6.64
C ASP A 192 11.57 -15.06 -7.72
N SER A 193 10.76 -16.11 -7.90
CA SER A 193 9.60 -16.13 -8.82
C SER A 193 8.38 -16.76 -8.16
N TRP A 194 7.22 -16.41 -8.70
CA TRP A 194 5.91 -16.96 -8.35
C TRP A 194 5.36 -17.71 -9.56
N ASN A 195 5.07 -19.00 -9.39
CA ASN A 195 4.60 -19.83 -10.50
C ASN A 195 3.08 -19.81 -10.50
N LEU A 196 2.48 -19.38 -11.60
CA LEU A 196 1.04 -19.43 -11.80
C LEU A 196 0.71 -20.57 -12.77
N GLU A 197 -0.11 -21.50 -12.32
CA GLU A 197 -0.34 -22.78 -12.99
C GLU A 197 -1.83 -22.90 -13.37
N PRO A 198 -2.19 -22.80 -14.67
CA PRO A 198 -3.58 -22.75 -15.11
C PRO A 198 -4.35 -24.08 -14.92
N TRP A 199 -3.63 -25.17 -14.68
CA TRP A 199 -4.20 -26.50 -14.42
C TRP A 199 -4.52 -26.73 -12.94
N ARG A 200 -4.17 -25.79 -12.06
CA ARG A 200 -4.55 -25.84 -10.64
C ARG A 200 -6.06 -25.61 -10.47
N PRO A 201 -6.71 -26.37 -9.58
CA PRO A 201 -8.14 -26.21 -9.35
C PRO A 201 -8.45 -24.83 -8.79
N GLU A 202 -9.57 -24.26 -9.21
CA GLU A 202 -10.13 -23.07 -8.55
C GLU A 202 -10.72 -23.49 -7.20
N VAL A 203 -10.23 -22.89 -6.13
CA VAL A 203 -10.63 -23.16 -4.75
C VAL A 203 -10.81 -21.84 -4.00
N ASP A 204 -11.55 -21.86 -2.88
CA ASP A 204 -11.70 -20.66 -2.06
C ASP A 204 -10.36 -20.23 -1.42
N VAL A 205 -10.28 -18.95 -1.03
CA VAL A 205 -9.06 -18.34 -0.46
C VAL A 205 -8.52 -19.10 0.76
N LEU A 206 -9.38 -19.65 1.63
CA LEU A 206 -8.90 -20.38 2.82
C LEU A 206 -8.26 -21.70 2.42
N THR A 207 -8.84 -22.40 1.44
CA THR A 207 -8.25 -23.61 0.86
C THR A 207 -6.91 -23.30 0.17
N LEU A 208 -6.84 -22.22 -0.61
CA LEU A 208 -5.61 -21.77 -1.28
C LEU A 208 -4.47 -21.51 -0.28
N LEU A 209 -4.78 -20.82 0.83
CA LEU A 209 -3.83 -20.55 1.92
C LEU A 209 -3.43 -21.85 2.66
N ALA A 210 -4.39 -22.74 2.92
CA ALA A 210 -4.12 -24.03 3.57
C ALA A 210 -3.19 -24.93 2.74
N ALA A 211 -3.31 -24.86 1.40
CA ALA A 211 -2.42 -25.52 0.45
C ALA A 211 -1.09 -24.78 0.22
N ARG A 212 -0.79 -23.73 1.01
CA ARG A 212 0.43 -22.92 0.91
C ARG A 212 0.60 -22.30 -0.47
N CYS A 213 -0.50 -21.78 -1.01
CA CYS A 213 -0.55 -21.14 -2.33
C CYS A 213 -0.23 -22.08 -3.49
N ASN A 214 -0.55 -23.36 -3.34
CA ASN A 214 -0.33 -24.38 -4.37
C ASN A 214 -1.39 -25.49 -4.28
N PRO A 215 -2.67 -25.19 -4.56
CA PRO A 215 -3.80 -26.09 -4.33
C PRO A 215 -3.76 -27.37 -5.20
#